data_AF-B1C7G1-F1
#
_entry.id   AF-B1C7G1-F1
#
_cell.length_a   1.000
_cell.length_b   1.000
_cell.length_c   1.000
_cell.angle_alpha   90.00
_cell.angle_beta   90.00
_cell.angle_gamma   90.00
#
_symmetry.space_group_name_H-M   'P 1'
#
loop_
_entity.id
_entity.type
_entity.pdbx_description
1 polymer ?
#
loop_
_entity_poly.entity_id
_entity_poly.type
_entity_poly.pdbx_seq_one_letter_code
_entity_poly.pdbx_strand_id
1 'polypeptide(L)' 'MARLGRKPSENPKNIMLRIRIDKETLARLDFCCEKENVNRSEFLRNGIDEKYAELNK' A
#
# COMPACT_ATOMS: atom_id res chain seq x y z
N MET A 1 -33.83 -16.89 10.43
CA MET A 1 -33.56 -16.13 9.18
C MET A 1 -32.11 -15.66 9.22
N ALA A 2 -31.18 -16.45 8.68
CA ALA A 2 -29.76 -16.11 8.67
C ALA A 2 -29.52 -14.98 7.65
N ARG A 3 -29.27 -13.76 8.13
CA ARG A 3 -28.67 -12.72 7.30
C ARG A 3 -27.17 -13.02 7.30
N LEU A 4 -26.67 -13.73 6.28
CA LEU A 4 -25.25 -13.76 5.99
C LEU A 4 -24.83 -12.33 5.60
N GLY A 5 -24.67 -11.47 6.60
CA GLY A 5 -23.89 -10.24 6.45
C GLY A 5 -22.48 -10.65 6.05
N ARG A 6 -21.89 -9.95 5.06
CA ARG A 6 -20.57 -10.19 4.48
C ARG A 6 -19.61 -10.82 5.49
N LYS A 7 -18.94 -11.92 5.09
CA LYS A 7 -17.83 -12.52 5.87
C LYS A 7 -17.01 -11.39 6.50
N PRO A 8 -16.76 -11.40 7.82
CA PRO A 8 -15.84 -10.45 8.41
C PRO A 8 -14.55 -10.58 7.62
N SER A 9 -14.17 -9.53 6.90
CA SER A 9 -12.91 -9.51 6.17
C SER A 9 -11.83 -9.65 7.24
N GLU A 10 -11.16 -10.80 7.30
CA GLU A 10 -10.17 -11.12 8.35
C GLU A 10 -8.98 -10.16 8.37
N ASN A 11 -8.80 -9.37 7.30
CA ASN A 11 -7.79 -8.33 7.27
C ASN A 11 -8.42 -7.02 6.77
N PRO A 12 -9.19 -6.31 7.60
CA PRO A 12 -9.63 -4.98 7.23
C PRO A 12 -8.36 -4.14 7.09
N LYS A 13 -8.10 -3.63 5.88
CA LYS A 13 -7.05 -2.64 5.59
C LYS A 13 -7.43 -1.31 6.28
N ASN A 14 -7.46 -1.32 7.60
CA ASN A 14 -8.05 -0.31 8.45
C ASN A 14 -7.01 0.69 8.98
N ILE A 15 -5.73 0.45 8.69
CA ILE A 15 -4.63 1.29 9.15
C ILE A 15 -4.33 2.31 8.04
N MET A 16 -4.66 3.58 8.32
CA MET A 16 -4.27 4.71 7.47
C MET A 16 -2.96 5.31 7.99
N LEU A 17 -1.89 5.16 7.23
CA LEU A 17 -0.61 5.81 7.51
C LEU A 17 -0.58 7.17 6.83
N ARG A 18 -0.60 8.26 7.60
CA ARG A 18 -0.41 9.63 7.08
C ARG A 18 1.04 10.04 7.28
N ILE A 19 1.76 10.19 6.16
CA ILE A 19 3.15 10.64 6.15
C ILE A 19 3.21 12.00 5.47
N ARG A 20 3.99 12.94 6.03
CA ARG A 20 4.38 14.16 5.32
C ARG A 20 5.60 13.85 4.47
N ILE A 21 5.47 14.09 3.18
CA ILE A 21 6.56 13.94 2.22
C ILE A 21 6.68 15.22 1.39
N ASP A 22 7.89 15.52 0.97
CA ASP A 22 8.18 16.64 0.08
C ASP A 22 7.62 16.40 -1.33
N LYS A 23 7.43 17.49 -2.07
CA LYS A 23 6.90 17.46 -3.44
C LYS A 23 7.77 16.64 -4.38
N GLU A 24 9.09 16.67 -4.16
CA GLU A 24 10.03 15.91 -4.99
C GLU A 24 9.88 14.41 -4.79
N THR A 25 9.69 13.96 -3.54
CA THR A 25 9.42 12.56 -3.20
C THR A 25 8.07 12.10 -3.77
N LEU A 26 7.05 12.98 -3.72
CA LEU A 26 5.75 12.70 -4.35
C LEU A 26 5.89 12.53 -5.86
N ALA A 27 6.64 13.41 -6.53
CA ALA A 27 6.85 13.35 -7.98
C ALA A 27 7.60 12.07 -8.40
N ARG A 28 8.63 11.67 -7.63
CA ARG A 28 9.33 10.39 -7.84
C ARG A 28 8.39 9.20 -7.67
N LEU A 29 7.53 9.23 -6.65
CA LEU A 29 6.56 8.17 -6.38
C LEU A 29 5.52 8.07 -7.50
N ASP A 30 5.01 9.20 -8.00
CA ASP A 30 4.11 9.25 -9.15
C ASP A 30 4.76 8.70 -10.42
N PHE A 31 6.01 9.08 -10.69
CA PHE A 31 6.77 8.54 -11.81
C PHE A 31 6.92 7.00 -11.73
N CYS A 32 7.26 6.47 -10.55
CA CYS A 32 7.35 5.02 -10.37
C CYS A 32 5.98 4.33 -10.53
N CYS A 33 4.91 4.92 -10.01
CA CYS A 33 3.55 4.40 -10.17
C CYS A 33 3.12 4.35 -11.65
N GLU A 34 3.44 5.37 -12.44
CA GLU A 34 3.17 5.38 -13.89
C GLU A 34 3.99 4.32 -14.64
N LYS A 35 5.25 4.11 -14.25
CA LYS A 35 6.13 3.11 -14.85
C LYS A 35 5.67 1.69 -14.59
N GLU A 36 5.26 1.38 -13.36
CA GLU A 36 4.75 0.05 -13.00
C GLU A 36 3.26 -0.14 -13.27
N ASN A 37 2.53 0.92 -13.68
CA ASN A 37 1.07 0.88 -13.84
C ASN A 37 0.33 0.44 -12.57
N VAL A 38 0.85 0.82 -11.40
CA VAL A 38 0.28 0.48 -10.10
C VAL A 38 -0.25 1.72 -9.39
N ASN A 39 -1.21 1.52 -8.49
CA ASN A 39 -1.68 2.61 -7.64
C ASN A 39 -0.63 2.97 -6.58
N ARG A 40 -0.61 4.23 -6.13
CA ARG A 40 0.27 4.71 -5.05
C ARG A 40 0.26 3.81 -3.81
N SER A 41 -0.92 3.35 -3.40
CA SER A 41 -1.07 2.44 -2.25
C SER A 41 -0.53 1.04 -2.50
N GLU A 42 -0.46 0.60 -3.75
CA GLU A 42 0.07 -0.69 -4.15
C GLU A 42 1.59 -0.63 -4.28
N PHE A 43 2.10 0.42 -4.93
CA PHE A 43 3.53 0.73 -4.98
C PHE A 43 4.17 0.80 -3.59
N LEU A 44 3.55 1.54 -2.66
CA LEU A 44 4.03 1.63 -1.28
C LEU A 44 4.03 0.28 -0.56
N ARG A 45 3.04 -0.59 -0.83
CA ARG A 45 2.99 -1.92 -0.20
C ARG A 45 4.09 -2.80 -0.75
N ASN A 46 4.20 -2.90 -2.06
CA ASN A 46 5.22 -3.70 -2.72
C ASN A 46 6.62 -3.24 -2.30
N GLY A 47 6.87 -1.93 -2.30
CA GLY A 47 8.16 -1.39 -1.85
C GLY A 47 8.48 -1.69 -0.38
N ILE A 48 7.47 -1.72 0.50
CA ILE A 48 7.67 -2.12 1.91
C ILE A 48 7.92 -3.64 2.01
N ASP A 49 7.15 -4.46 1.30
CA ASP A 49 7.29 -5.92 1.29
C ASP A 49 8.67 -6.34 0.76
N GLU A 50 9.10 -5.78 -0.38
CA GLU A 50 10.42 -6.00 -0.94
C GLU A 50 11.52 -5.59 0.04
N LYS A 51 11.42 -4.39 0.61
CA LYS A 51 12.45 -3.91 1.53
C LYS A 51 12.49 -4.71 2.83
N TYR A 52 11.34 -5.16 3.31
CA TYR A 52 11.22 -6.04 4.47
C TYR A 52 11.83 -7.41 4.17
N ALA A 53 11.56 -7.99 2.99
CA ALA A 53 12.16 -9.25 2.56
C ALA A 53 13.69 -9.16 2.41
N GLU A 54 14.22 -8.02 1.94
CA GLU A 54 15.66 -7.76 1.91
C GLU A 54 16.29 -7.68 3.31
N LEU A 55 15.61 -7.02 4.25
CA LEU A 55 16.10 -6.78 5.61
C LEU A 55 15.91 -7.97 6.57
N ASN A 56 14.94 -8.84 6.29
CA ASN A 56 14.61 -10.01 7.11
C ASN A 56 15.37 -11.28 6.65
N LYS A 57 16.61 -11.09 6.20
CA LYS A 57 17.50 -12.10 5.63
C LYS A 57 18.73 -12.27 6.51
#